data_AF-A0A0M3HFD0-F1
#
_entry.id   AF-A0A0M3HFD0-F1
#
_cell.length_a   1.000
_cell.length_b   1.000
_cell.length_c   1.000
_cell.angle_alpha   90.00
_cell.angle_beta   90.00
_cell.angle_gamma   90.00
#
_symmetry.space_group_name_H-M   'P 1'
#
loop_
_entity.id
_entity.type
_entity.pdbx_description
1 polymer ?
#
loop_
_entity_poly.entity_id
_entity_poly.type
_entity_poly.pdbx_seq_one_letter_code
_entity_poly.pdbx_strand_id
1 'polypeptide(L)'
;MFITHQLNAFDSVEDTALADMIAYDSPELYTKYFYRDFLVSQAYPSTARILRFTLDISSQRVMYNYLIPHETVATDFVQVNHAYDGLAYQWAYAVEHPFSAGNSIAKINVGEPSGNRNLKFRSDPQLVLHEPWFVSRPDGRKEDDGVLLIRALDVEENKGFS
;
A
#
# COMPACT_ATOMS: atom_id res chain seq x y z
N MET A 1 8.27 14.89 -6.32
CA MET A 1 7.26 13.85 -6.10
C MET A 1 7.15 12.98 -7.33
N PHE A 2 7.12 11.67 -7.13
CA PHE A 2 6.92 10.65 -8.15
C PHE A 2 5.88 9.65 -7.63
N ILE A 3 4.87 9.35 -8.44
CA ILE A 3 3.78 8.44 -8.08
C ILE A 3 4.03 7.08 -8.74
N THR A 4 3.93 5.99 -7.98
CA THR A 4 4.13 4.63 -8.51
C THR A 4 2.83 3.83 -8.56
N HIS A 5 2.10 3.78 -7.45
CA HIS A 5 0.90 2.97 -7.30
C HIS A 5 -0.26 3.81 -6.79
N GLN A 6 -1.44 3.56 -7.34
CA GLN A 6 -2.70 4.09 -6.86
C GLN A 6 -3.38 3.03 -5.99
N LEU A 7 -3.88 3.44 -4.82
CA LEU A 7 -4.68 2.59 -3.94
C LEU A 7 -6.12 2.53 -4.48
N ASN A 8 -6.76 3.70 -4.58
CA ASN A 8 -8.11 3.86 -5.11
C ASN A 8 -8.38 5.34 -5.45
N ALA A 9 -9.42 5.62 -6.22
CA ALA A 9 -9.92 6.97 -6.45
C ALA A 9 -11.44 6.96 -6.53
N PHE A 10 -12.13 7.98 -6.02
CA PHE A 10 -13.58 8.04 -5.96
C PHE A 10 -14.10 9.48 -5.80
N ASP A 11 -15.33 9.73 -6.23
CA ASP A 11 -16.00 11.01 -6.02
C ASP A 11 -16.43 11.14 -4.54
N SER A 12 -16.14 12.29 -3.92
CA SER A 12 -16.46 12.55 -2.51
C SER A 12 -17.74 13.37 -2.35
N VAL A 13 -17.80 14.49 -3.07
CA VAL A 13 -18.95 15.40 -3.18
C VAL A 13 -18.95 15.99 -4.59
N GLU A 14 -19.99 16.76 -4.95
CA GLU A 14 -20.06 17.42 -6.26
C GLU A 14 -18.76 18.17 -6.59
N ASP A 15 -18.27 17.98 -7.81
CA ASP A 15 -17.01 18.52 -8.33
C ASP A 15 -15.74 18.23 -7.51
N THR A 16 -15.76 17.23 -6.62
CA THR A 16 -14.59 16.83 -5.84
C THR A 16 -14.32 15.34 -5.94
N ALA A 17 -13.15 14.97 -6.47
CA ALA A 17 -12.65 13.60 -6.47
C ALA A 17 -11.49 13.44 -5.46
N LEU A 18 -11.40 12.26 -4.86
CA LEU A 18 -10.28 11.84 -4.01
C LEU A 18 -9.49 10.76 -4.72
N ALA A 19 -8.16 10.81 -4.60
CA ALA A 19 -7.29 9.76 -5.10
C ALA A 19 -6.19 9.45 -4.09
N ASP A 20 -6.09 8.20 -3.68
CA ASP A 20 -5.08 7.73 -2.73
C ASP A 20 -3.94 7.08 -3.49
N MET A 21 -2.71 7.52 -3.25
CA MET A 21 -1.55 7.08 -4.01
C MET A 21 -0.31 6.95 -3.12
N ILE A 22 0.60 6.08 -3.56
CA ILE A 22 1.95 6.02 -3.01
C ILE A 22 2.82 7.01 -3.77
N ALA A 23 3.41 7.93 -3.00
CA ALA A 23 4.28 8.97 -3.48
C ALA A 23 5.70 8.83 -2.92
N TYR A 24 6.69 9.05 -3.77
CA TYR A 24 8.10 9.13 -3.44
C TYR A 24 8.58 10.56 -3.68
N ASP A 25 9.64 10.97 -2.98
CA ASP A 25 10.19 12.31 -3.14
C ASP A 25 10.78 12.49 -4.57
N SER A 26 11.39 11.43 -5.12
CA SER A 26 12.10 11.41 -6.42
C SER A 26 11.92 10.07 -7.17
N PRO A 27 11.93 10.07 -8.52
CA PRO A 27 11.92 8.84 -9.32
C PRO A 27 13.22 8.03 -9.25
N GLU A 28 14.31 8.58 -8.68
CA GLU A 28 15.62 7.91 -8.61
C GLU A 28 15.57 6.53 -7.95
N LEU A 29 14.63 6.30 -7.05
CA LEU A 29 14.50 5.01 -6.39
C LEU A 29 14.05 3.94 -7.39
N TYR A 30 13.10 4.30 -8.26
CA TYR A 30 12.60 3.42 -9.30
C TYR A 30 13.68 3.08 -10.33
N THR A 31 14.63 3.99 -10.61
CA THR A 31 15.78 3.65 -11.45
C THR A 31 16.78 2.75 -10.74
N LYS A 32 16.98 2.93 -9.43
CA LYS A 32 17.95 2.16 -8.62
C LYS A 32 17.50 0.71 -8.32
N TYR A 33 16.20 0.44 -8.18
CA TYR A 33 15.71 -0.92 -7.90
C TYR A 33 15.87 -1.92 -9.06
N PHE A 34 16.19 -1.47 -10.27
CA PHE A 34 16.55 -2.40 -11.36
C PHE A 34 17.99 -2.94 -11.25
N TYR A 35 18.79 -2.39 -10.33
CA TYR A 35 20.15 -2.85 -10.10
C TYR A 35 20.19 -3.86 -8.96
N ARG A 36 20.58 -5.10 -9.27
CA ARG A 36 20.77 -6.18 -8.29
C ARG A 36 21.55 -5.72 -7.07
N ASP A 37 22.66 -5.02 -7.30
CA ASP A 37 23.57 -4.60 -6.23
C ASP A 37 22.90 -3.62 -5.27
N PHE A 38 21.97 -2.78 -5.74
CA PHE A 38 21.18 -1.91 -4.88
C PHE A 38 20.18 -2.71 -4.02
N LEU A 39 19.46 -3.66 -4.64
CA LEU A 39 18.47 -4.49 -3.94
C LEU A 39 19.06 -5.35 -2.82
N VAL A 40 20.30 -5.82 -2.98
CA VAL A 40 20.95 -6.70 -1.98
C VAL A 40 21.79 -5.96 -0.96
N SER A 41 22.12 -4.69 -1.19
CA SER A 41 23.03 -3.92 -0.31
C SER A 41 22.37 -2.75 0.43
N GLN A 42 21.18 -2.33 0.03
CA GLN A 42 20.47 -1.20 0.63
C GLN A 42 19.10 -1.65 1.16
N ALA A 43 18.77 -1.20 2.38
CA ALA A 43 17.40 -1.31 2.88
C ALA A 43 16.45 -0.54 1.95
N TYR A 44 15.22 -1.03 1.79
CA TYR A 44 14.22 -0.30 1.01
C TYR A 44 14.06 1.11 1.59
N PRO A 45 14.28 2.18 0.81
CA PRO A 45 14.24 3.55 1.29
C PRO A 45 12.88 3.87 1.93
N SER A 46 12.95 4.31 3.18
CA SER A 46 11.85 4.94 3.89
C SER A 46 11.62 6.34 3.31
N THR A 47 11.07 6.38 2.09
CA THR A 47 10.69 7.61 1.37
C THR A 47 9.27 7.54 0.81
N ALA A 48 8.66 6.34 0.81
CA ALA A 48 7.28 6.17 0.38
C ALA A 48 6.33 6.83 1.38
N ARG A 49 5.34 7.53 0.85
CA ARG A 49 4.29 8.22 1.61
C ARG A 49 2.96 7.82 0.98
N ILE A 50 1.98 7.44 1.79
CA ILE A 50 0.62 7.24 1.30
C ILE A 50 -0.11 8.58 1.43
N LEU A 51 -0.42 9.19 0.30
CA LEU A 51 -1.04 10.51 0.21
C LEU A 51 -2.46 10.39 -0.32
N ARG A 52 -3.36 11.22 0.21
CA ARG A 52 -4.70 11.44 -0.35
C ARG A 52 -4.70 12.77 -1.09
N PHE A 53 -4.90 12.71 -2.39
CA PHE A 53 -5.10 13.87 -3.25
C PHE A 53 -6.58 14.23 -3.27
N THR A 54 -6.89 15.52 -3.15
CA THR A 54 -8.22 16.09 -3.35
C THR A 54 -8.18 16.94 -4.61
N LEU A 55 -8.95 16.54 -5.60
CA LEU A 55 -9.10 17.20 -6.88
C LEU A 55 -10.42 17.98 -6.86
N ASP A 56 -10.31 19.31 -6.79
CA ASP A 56 -11.44 20.22 -6.97
C ASP A 56 -11.52 20.58 -8.46
N ILE A 57 -12.52 20.00 -9.13
CA ILE A 57 -12.73 20.11 -10.58
C ILE A 57 -13.18 21.52 -10.92
N SER A 58 -14.08 22.08 -10.11
CA SER A 58 -14.66 23.41 -10.30
C SER A 58 -13.59 24.50 -10.26
N SER A 59 -12.65 24.43 -9.31
CA SER A 59 -11.56 25.39 -9.18
C SER A 59 -10.25 24.97 -9.89
N GLN A 60 -10.20 23.78 -10.49
CA GLN A 60 -9.01 23.18 -11.11
C GLN A 60 -7.81 23.12 -10.16
N ARG A 61 -8.06 22.74 -8.91
CA ARG A 61 -7.03 22.68 -7.86
C ARG A 61 -6.81 21.25 -7.39
N VAL A 62 -5.55 20.97 -7.08
CA VAL A 62 -5.15 19.71 -6.44
C VAL A 62 -4.49 20.04 -5.11
N MET A 63 -5.05 19.48 -4.04
CA MET A 63 -4.47 19.48 -2.70
C MET A 63 -4.07 18.05 -2.35
N TYR A 64 -3.15 17.87 -1.41
CA TYR A 64 -2.86 16.55 -0.87
C TYR A 64 -2.58 16.60 0.62
N ASN A 65 -2.92 15.53 1.32
CA ASN A 65 -2.62 15.31 2.72
C ASN A 65 -2.00 13.93 2.92
N TYR A 66 -1.26 13.76 4.00
CA TYR A 66 -0.78 12.44 4.44
C TYR A 66 -1.97 11.61 4.88
N LEU A 67 -2.20 10.47 4.21
CA LEU A 67 -3.25 9.54 4.62
C LEU A 67 -2.79 8.82 5.89
N ILE A 68 -1.57 8.28 5.89
CA ILE A 68 -0.93 7.71 7.09
C ILE A 68 0.06 8.74 7.65
N PRO A 69 0.15 8.92 8.99
CA PRO A 69 1.07 9.88 9.60
C PRO A 69 2.49 9.83 9.03
N HIS A 70 3.11 11.01 8.94
CA HIS A 70 4.33 11.35 8.21
C HIS A 70 5.60 10.54 8.55
N GLU A 71 5.57 9.63 9.53
CA GLU A 71 6.70 8.73 9.74
C GLU A 71 6.90 7.92 8.47
N THR A 72 8.05 8.08 7.83
CA THR A 72 8.22 7.55 6.49
C THR A 72 8.14 6.03 6.55
N VAL A 73 7.07 5.50 5.98
CA VAL A 73 6.82 4.08 5.92
C VAL A 73 7.51 3.57 4.67
N ALA A 74 8.37 2.56 4.83
CA ALA A 74 8.85 1.79 3.69
C ALA A 74 7.69 0.92 3.18
N THR A 75 6.62 1.51 2.64
CA THR A 75 5.41 0.78 2.22
C THR A 75 5.22 0.84 0.72
N ASP A 76 4.91 -0.30 0.12
CA ASP A 76 4.56 -0.41 -1.30
C ASP A 76 3.59 -1.60 -1.53
N PHE A 77 3.27 -1.90 -2.79
CA PHE A 77 2.44 -3.05 -3.19
C PHE A 77 1.07 -3.05 -2.49
N VAL A 78 0.36 -1.94 -2.67
CA VAL A 78 -0.93 -1.70 -2.05
C VAL A 78 -2.04 -2.49 -2.72
N GLN A 79 -3.00 -2.91 -1.91
CA GLN A 79 -4.23 -3.55 -2.35
C GLN A 79 -5.42 -3.06 -1.56
N VAL A 80 -6.60 -3.16 -2.17
CA VAL A 80 -7.90 -2.82 -1.58
C VAL A 80 -8.90 -3.93 -1.92
N ASN A 81 -10.11 -3.86 -1.38
CA ASN A 81 -11.17 -4.72 -1.90
C ASN A 81 -11.67 -4.16 -3.24
N HIS A 82 -11.39 -4.87 -4.34
CA HIS A 82 -11.79 -4.44 -5.69
C HIS A 82 -13.29 -4.27 -5.92
N ALA A 83 -14.15 -4.76 -5.02
CA ALA A 83 -15.57 -4.41 -5.03
C ALA A 83 -15.83 -2.91 -4.77
N TYR A 84 -14.82 -2.19 -4.29
CA TYR A 84 -14.84 -0.76 -3.97
C TYR A 84 -13.96 0.08 -4.91
N ASP A 85 -13.48 -0.49 -6.01
CA ASP A 85 -12.75 0.28 -7.04
C ASP A 85 -13.66 1.41 -7.56
N GLY A 86 -13.18 2.65 -7.53
CA GLY A 86 -13.99 3.81 -7.93
C GLY A 86 -14.93 4.32 -6.84
N LEU A 87 -15.03 3.64 -5.69
CA LEU A 87 -15.96 3.93 -4.61
C LEU A 87 -15.23 4.31 -3.31
N ALA A 88 -15.93 5.01 -2.42
CA ALA A 88 -15.43 5.26 -1.07
C ALA A 88 -15.19 3.94 -0.33
N TYR A 89 -14.02 3.81 0.29
CA TYR A 89 -13.53 2.58 0.89
C TYR A 89 -12.90 2.84 2.27
N GLN A 90 -12.73 1.80 3.08
CA GLN A 90 -12.25 1.85 4.44
C GLN A 90 -10.92 1.13 4.65
N TRP A 91 -10.58 0.13 3.85
CA TRP A 91 -9.44 -0.75 4.11
C TRP A 91 -8.46 -0.83 2.94
N ALA A 92 -7.19 -0.62 3.26
CA ALA A 92 -6.06 -0.91 2.38
C ALA A 92 -5.12 -1.93 3.03
N TYR A 93 -4.39 -2.66 2.20
CA TYR A 93 -3.37 -3.62 2.58
C TYR A 93 -2.07 -3.24 1.90
N ALA A 94 -0.93 -3.25 2.60
CA ALA A 94 0.35 -2.84 2.04
C ALA A 94 1.49 -3.68 2.59
N VAL A 95 2.55 -3.85 1.79
CA VAL A 95 3.79 -4.48 2.24
C VAL A 95 4.66 -3.41 2.89
N GLU A 96 5.04 -3.60 4.15
CA GLU A 96 6.03 -2.79 4.86
C GLU A 96 7.42 -3.42 4.74
N HIS A 97 8.44 -2.62 4.44
CA HIS A 97 9.81 -3.02 4.08
C HIS A 97 9.86 -4.04 2.93
N PRO A 98 9.33 -3.68 1.74
CA PRO A 98 9.36 -4.57 0.59
C PRO A 98 10.79 -5.03 0.25
N PHE A 99 10.88 -6.26 -0.26
CA PHE A 99 12.13 -6.97 -0.58
C PHE A 99 13.03 -7.34 0.61
N SER A 100 12.69 -6.95 1.84
CA SER A 100 13.41 -7.38 3.04
C SER A 100 12.86 -8.70 3.59
N ALA A 101 13.74 -9.58 4.08
CA ALA A 101 13.30 -10.75 4.84
C ALA A 101 12.71 -10.31 6.19
N GLY A 102 11.67 -11.01 6.66
CA GLY A 102 10.93 -10.63 7.87
C GLY A 102 10.08 -9.38 7.68
N ASN A 103 9.73 -9.05 6.44
CA ASN A 103 8.80 -7.97 6.13
C ASN A 103 7.38 -8.31 6.63
N SER A 104 6.44 -7.40 6.39
CA SER A 104 5.11 -7.51 6.99
C SER A 104 4.02 -6.93 6.12
N ILE A 105 2.79 -7.40 6.34
CA ILE A 105 1.59 -6.82 5.72
C ILE A 105 0.88 -5.93 6.74
N ALA A 106 0.72 -4.66 6.40
CA ALA A 106 -0.12 -3.72 7.14
C ALA A 106 -1.55 -3.77 6.60
N LYS A 107 -2.54 -3.82 7.49
CA LYS A 107 -3.95 -3.55 7.21
C LYS A 107 -4.27 -2.16 7.79
N ILE A 108 -4.63 -1.25 6.91
CA ILE A 108 -4.78 0.18 7.19
C ILE A 108 -6.24 0.56 7.04
N ASN A 109 -6.79 1.21 8.07
CA ASN A 109 -8.08 1.86 8.01
C ASN A 109 -7.92 3.28 7.44
N VAL A 110 -8.25 3.47 6.16
CA VAL A 110 -8.04 4.76 5.47
C VAL A 110 -9.00 5.86 5.96
N GLY A 111 -10.11 5.49 6.62
CA GLY A 111 -11.02 6.44 7.25
C GLY A 111 -10.54 6.93 8.63
N GLU A 112 -9.66 6.16 9.27
CA GLU A 112 -9.09 6.50 10.58
C GLU A 112 -7.64 5.99 10.68
N PRO A 113 -6.69 6.57 9.92
CA PRO A 113 -5.36 5.98 9.73
C PRO A 113 -4.47 6.00 10.98
N SER A 114 -4.77 6.86 11.95
CA SER A 114 -4.11 6.87 13.27
C SER A 114 -4.91 6.08 14.33
N GLY A 115 -5.98 5.39 13.93
CA GLY A 115 -6.87 4.66 14.81
C GLY A 115 -6.27 3.33 15.29
N ASN A 116 -6.92 2.73 16.29
CA ASN A 116 -6.50 1.46 16.89
C ASN A 116 -6.91 0.20 16.09
N ARG A 117 -7.62 0.37 14.97
CA ARG A 117 -8.12 -0.73 14.14
C ARG A 117 -7.14 -1.19 13.05
N ASN A 118 -6.02 -0.50 12.90
CA ASN A 118 -4.94 -0.95 12.03
C ASN A 118 -4.31 -2.22 12.58
N LEU A 119 -3.99 -3.17 11.71
CA LEU A 119 -3.36 -4.43 12.08
C LEU A 119 -2.07 -4.63 11.28
N LYS A 120 -1.18 -5.45 11.82
CA LYS A 120 0.08 -5.81 11.17
C LYS A 120 0.31 -7.31 11.29
N PHE A 121 0.41 -7.97 10.14
CA PHE A 121 0.83 -9.36 10.04
C PHE A 121 2.35 -9.40 9.84
N ARG A 122 3.08 -10.02 10.77
CA ARG A 122 4.51 -10.26 10.66
C ARG A 122 4.72 -11.73 10.36
N SER A 123 5.40 -12.05 9.26
CA SER A 123 5.76 -13.42 8.93
C SER A 123 6.99 -13.89 9.68
N ASP A 124 7.39 -15.13 9.42
CA ASP A 124 8.70 -15.64 9.80
C ASP A 124 9.82 -14.71 9.29
N PRO A 125 10.88 -14.45 10.10
CA PRO A 125 12.02 -13.62 9.70
C PRO A 125 12.73 -14.03 8.41
N GLN A 126 12.64 -15.30 7.99
CA GLN A 126 13.26 -15.77 6.74
C GLN A 126 12.40 -15.55 5.49
N LEU A 127 11.14 -15.12 5.67
CA LEU A 127 10.21 -14.93 4.57
C LEU A 127 10.23 -13.49 4.06
N VAL A 128 10.24 -13.35 2.74
CA VAL A 128 9.92 -12.10 2.04
C VAL A 128 8.51 -12.23 1.48
N LEU A 129 7.55 -11.54 2.09
CA LEU A 129 6.18 -11.44 1.60
C LEU A 129 6.10 -10.49 0.40
N HIS A 130 5.31 -10.87 -0.59
CA HIS A 130 5.03 -10.06 -1.78
C HIS A 130 3.65 -9.41 -1.72
N GLU A 131 3.29 -8.72 -2.81
CA GLU A 131 1.99 -8.08 -2.99
C GLU A 131 0.84 -9.01 -2.56
N PRO A 132 0.05 -8.61 -1.56
CA PRO A 132 -1.13 -9.36 -1.15
C PRO A 132 -2.20 -9.25 -2.24
N TRP A 133 -3.15 -10.18 -2.27
CA TRP A 133 -4.36 -10.09 -3.09
C TRP A 133 -5.59 -10.35 -2.23
N PHE A 134 -6.51 -9.40 -2.16
CA PHE A 134 -7.73 -9.56 -1.36
C PHE A 134 -8.79 -10.35 -2.12
N VAL A 135 -9.34 -11.38 -1.47
CA VAL A 135 -10.45 -12.18 -1.98
C VAL A 135 -11.61 -12.06 -1.00
N SER A 136 -12.69 -11.43 -1.46
CA SER A 136 -13.93 -11.30 -0.69
C SER A 136 -14.53 -12.67 -0.38
N ARG A 137 -15.04 -12.85 0.84
CA ARG A 137 -15.87 -14.01 1.19
C ARG A 137 -17.18 -13.93 0.38
N PRO A 138 -17.66 -15.04 -0.21
CA PRO A 138 -19.00 -15.09 -0.76
C PRO A 138 -20.04 -14.63 0.28
N ASP A 139 -20.97 -13.78 -0.14
CA ASP A 139 -22.02 -13.20 0.71
C ASP A 139 -21.50 -12.38 1.92
N GLY A 140 -20.21 -11.99 1.90
CA GLY A 140 -19.61 -11.10 2.87
C GLY A 140 -20.29 -9.72 2.88
N ARG A 141 -20.42 -9.13 4.06
CA ARG A 141 -21.09 -7.82 4.22
C ARG A 141 -20.17 -6.68 4.62
N LYS A 142 -18.98 -6.99 5.13
CA LYS A 142 -17.98 -5.99 5.47
C LYS A 142 -16.94 -5.93 4.36
N GLU A 143 -16.40 -4.76 4.11
CA GLU A 143 -15.38 -4.56 3.09
C GLU A 143 -14.13 -5.44 3.31
N ASP A 144 -13.76 -5.71 4.56
CA ASP A 144 -12.62 -6.53 4.94
C ASP A 144 -12.98 -8.00 5.24
N ASP A 145 -14.19 -8.43 4.87
CA ASP A 145 -14.70 -9.79 5.09
C ASP A 145 -14.21 -10.74 4.00
N GLY A 146 -13.00 -11.25 4.17
CA GLY A 146 -12.35 -12.08 3.17
C GLY A 146 -11.01 -12.62 3.64
N VAL A 147 -10.17 -12.98 2.68
CA VAL A 147 -8.81 -13.47 2.91
C VAL A 147 -7.80 -12.69 2.06
N LEU A 148 -6.56 -12.62 2.53
CA LEU A 148 -5.42 -12.18 1.72
C LEU A 148 -4.66 -13.40 1.23
N LEU A 149 -4.46 -13.50 -0.08
CA LEU A 149 -3.51 -14.42 -0.68
C LEU A 149 -2.18 -13.71 -0.81
N ILE A 150 -1.12 -14.27 -0.21
CA ILE A 150 0.20 -13.63 -0.14
C ILE A 150 1.23 -14.67 -0.57
N ARG A 151 1.98 -14.36 -1.62
CA ARG A 151 3.16 -15.14 -1.98
C ARG A 151 4.30 -14.79 -1.05
N ALA A 152 5.11 -15.78 -0.69
CA ALA A 152 6.30 -15.59 0.13
C ALA A 152 7.51 -16.26 -0.54
N LEU A 153 8.67 -15.64 -0.42
CA LEU A 153 9.95 -16.25 -0.75
C LEU A 153 10.67 -16.61 0.55
N ASP A 154 11.02 -17.88 0.71
CA ASP A 154 11.96 -18.33 1.73
C ASP A 154 13.39 -18.08 1.27
N VAL A 155 14.10 -17.20 1.96
CA VAL A 155 15.48 -16.86 1.58
C VAL A 155 16.50 -17.90 2.03
N GLU A 156 16.16 -18.74 3.01
CA GLU A 156 17.03 -19.84 3.45
C GLU A 156 16.90 -21.05 2.53
N GLU A 157 15.67 -21.43 2.19
CA GLU A 157 15.41 -22.56 1.29
C GLU A 157 15.51 -22.19 -0.20
N ASN A 158 15.50 -20.89 -0.53
CA ASN A 158 15.38 -20.38 -1.89
C ASN A 158 14.16 -20.95 -2.64
N LYS A 159 13.00 -20.95 -1.96
CA LYS A 159 11.73 -21.47 -2.48
C LYS A 159 10.60 -20.47 -2.33
N GLY A 160 9.74 -20.42 -3.34
CA GLY A 160 8.49 -19.66 -3.29
C GLY A 160 7.35 -20.49 -2.70
N PHE A 161 6.52 -19.86 -1.87
CA PHE A 161 5.23 -20.33 -1.42
C PHE A 161 4.12 -19.48 -2.06
N SER A 162 3.03 -20.13 -2.44
CA SER A 162 1.85 -19.52 -3.07
C SER A 162 0.58 -19.96 -2.36
#